data_AF-A0AA51C635-F1
#
_entry.id   AF-A0AA51C635-F1
#
_cell.length_a   1.000
_cell.length_b   1.000
_cell.length_c   1.000
_cell.angle_alpha   90.00
_cell.angle_beta   90.00
_cell.angle_gamma   90.00
#
_symmetry.space_group_name_H-M   'P 1'
#
loop_
_entity.id
_entity.type
_entity.pdbx_description
1 polymer ?
#
loop_
_entity_poly.entity_id
_entity_poly.type
_entity_poly.pdbx_seq_one_letter_code
_entity_poly.pdbx_strand_id
1 'polypeptide(L)'
;MIYELMSTGNIVRLPDAMTISGLPKIEAPNVVLLLPYNRVLIGTSSSLNLEKWVWGKIGEEQMAEVFLYQNKPLILSVEGLRPISLSEEVVAELRKLLLSQTEPPGEHMPAVLILKGLLRNEMADVITEETLKDEQFILDLIERDLSVKQAYWGIRFALARNDYTSVARIKAWLKSVGSLFDEVAQGVHLWFSLTDLPGRKELADLENLSFTLDDLQRMNSQRSRPVVLFSRSGYLVLSEQSFEKSETVFRIWLYLPLHLWNELREKRKLSIREIISASWGYLEAKEAMREMELYGKRRETTTYPH
;
A
#
# COMPACT_ATOMS: atom_id res chain seq x y z
N MET A 1 -15.17 7.88 17.20
CA MET A 1 -14.67 9.28 17.39
C MET A 1 -15.44 10.21 16.47
N ILE A 2 -15.70 11.46 16.88
CA ILE A 2 -16.50 12.44 16.08
C ILE A 2 -15.64 13.66 15.76
N TYR A 3 -15.73 14.14 14.52
CA TYR A 3 -15.03 15.29 13.96
C TYR A 3 -16.00 16.19 13.19
N GLU A 4 -15.63 17.45 13.02
CA GLU A 4 -16.34 18.42 12.18
C GLU A 4 -15.41 18.99 11.11
N LEU A 5 -15.91 19.09 9.86
CA LEU A 5 -15.21 19.77 8.77
C LEU A 5 -15.41 21.28 8.89
N MET A 6 -14.32 22.00 9.13
CA MET A 6 -14.31 23.45 9.25
C MET A 6 -14.38 24.12 7.88
N SER A 7 -14.82 25.38 7.84
CA SER A 7 -14.82 26.21 6.62
C SER A 7 -13.43 26.44 6.03
N THR A 8 -12.37 26.27 6.83
CA THR A 8 -10.96 26.31 6.40
C THR A 8 -10.51 25.05 5.65
N GLY A 9 -11.35 24.01 5.62
CA GLY A 9 -11.02 22.71 5.02
C GLY A 9 -10.37 21.72 5.97
N ASN A 10 -10.01 22.12 7.19
CA ASN A 10 -9.45 21.22 8.21
C ASN A 10 -10.55 20.50 9.01
N ILE A 11 -10.19 19.39 9.66
CA ILE A 11 -11.08 18.68 10.59
C ILE A 11 -10.72 18.98 12.04
N VAL A 12 -11.72 19.09 12.90
CA VAL A 12 -11.56 19.31 14.35
C VAL A 12 -12.26 18.21 15.12
N ARG A 13 -11.59 17.65 16.14
CA ARG A 13 -12.17 16.63 17.01
C ARG A 13 -13.22 17.25 17.93
N LEU A 14 -14.40 16.66 17.97
CA LEU A 14 -15.48 17.02 18.88
C LEU A 14 -15.40 16.18 20.18
N PRO A 15 -16.00 16.65 21.30
CA PRO A 15 -15.98 15.93 22.57
C PRO A 15 -16.58 14.52 22.47
N ASP A 16 -15.95 13.53 23.11
CA ASP A 16 -16.38 12.11 23.02
C ASP A 16 -17.76 11.85 23.63
N ALA A 17 -18.21 12.71 24.56
CA ALA A 17 -19.54 12.64 25.19
C ALA A 17 -20.66 13.24 24.32
N MET A 18 -20.34 13.77 23.15
CA MET A 18 -21.33 14.41 22.27
C MET A 18 -22.25 13.36 21.66
N THR A 19 -23.55 13.45 21.97
CA THR A 19 -24.60 12.66 21.31
C THR A 19 -25.20 13.45 20.15
N ILE A 20 -25.16 12.86 18.96
CA ILE A 20 -25.75 13.46 17.76
C ILE A 20 -27.00 12.66 17.38
N SER A 21 -28.16 13.29 17.52
CA SER A 21 -29.43 12.69 17.16
C SER A 21 -29.48 12.36 15.66
N GLY A 22 -29.96 11.17 15.31
CA GLY A 22 -30.11 10.73 13.93
C GLY A 22 -28.86 10.12 13.29
N LEU A 23 -27.76 9.94 14.04
CA LEU A 23 -26.67 9.08 13.58
C LEU A 23 -27.10 7.61 13.62
N PRO A 24 -26.78 6.81 12.59
CA PRO A 24 -27.01 5.37 12.62
C PRO A 24 -26.24 4.73 13.78
N LYS A 25 -26.86 3.75 14.45
CA LYS A 25 -26.18 2.92 15.45
C LYS A 25 -25.16 2.04 14.73
N ILE A 26 -23.89 2.29 14.98
CA ILE A 26 -22.79 1.58 14.34
C ILE A 26 -21.85 1.07 15.42
N GLU A 27 -21.46 -0.19 15.33
CA GLU A 27 -20.49 -0.80 16.23
C GLU A 27 -19.09 -0.18 16.03
N ALA A 28 -18.37 0.05 17.13
CA ALA A 28 -16.99 0.51 17.09
C ALA A 28 -16.07 -0.59 16.52
N PRO A 29 -14.94 -0.25 15.89
CA PRO A 29 -14.34 1.08 15.73
C PRO A 29 -15.00 1.94 14.64
N ASN A 30 -15.17 3.23 14.94
CA ASN A 30 -15.77 4.19 14.01
C ASN A 30 -15.14 5.58 14.06
N VAL A 31 -15.11 6.25 12.91
CA VAL A 31 -14.75 7.67 12.75
C VAL A 31 -15.92 8.36 12.05
N VAL A 32 -16.45 9.40 12.67
CA VAL A 32 -17.59 10.18 12.15
C VAL A 32 -17.08 11.58 11.82
N LEU A 33 -17.29 12.03 10.60
CA LEU A 33 -17.02 13.40 10.17
C LEU A 33 -18.34 14.08 9.80
N LEU A 34 -18.67 15.14 10.54
CA LEU A 34 -19.78 16.02 10.22
C LEU A 34 -19.40 16.95 9.07
N LEU A 35 -20.29 17.03 8.10
CA LEU A 35 -20.10 17.77 6.86
C LEU A 35 -21.19 18.85 6.72
N PRO A 36 -20.94 19.88 5.88
CA PRO A 36 -21.97 20.86 5.52
C PRO A 36 -23.26 20.21 5.01
N TYR A 37 -24.37 20.95 5.10
CA TYR A 37 -25.69 20.53 4.59
C TYR A 37 -26.30 19.31 5.32
N ASN A 38 -26.06 19.20 6.63
CA ASN A 38 -26.51 18.10 7.47
C ASN A 38 -26.07 16.72 6.94
N ARG A 39 -24.86 16.67 6.40
CA ARG A 39 -24.25 15.45 5.86
C ARG A 39 -23.27 14.87 6.86
N VAL A 40 -23.02 13.57 6.72
CA VAL A 40 -22.05 12.84 7.54
C VAL A 40 -21.28 11.88 6.66
N LEU A 41 -19.99 11.71 6.97
CA LEU A 41 -19.13 10.65 6.47
C LEU A 41 -18.75 9.76 7.67
N ILE A 42 -18.97 8.47 7.55
CA ILE A 42 -18.74 7.49 8.61
C ILE A 42 -17.81 6.41 8.10
N GLY A 43 -16.67 6.29 8.77
CA GLY A 43 -15.71 5.21 8.60
C GLY A 43 -15.93 4.14 9.65
N THR A 44 -15.95 2.89 9.22
CA THR A 44 -16.00 1.71 10.07
C THR A 44 -14.93 0.71 9.67
N SER A 45 -14.47 -0.09 10.62
CA SER A 45 -13.61 -1.23 10.35
C SER A 45 -14.20 -2.48 10.99
N SER A 46 -14.13 -3.59 10.27
CA SER A 46 -14.46 -4.93 10.76
C SER A 46 -13.35 -5.92 10.40
N SER A 47 -13.40 -7.12 10.98
CA SER A 47 -12.45 -8.19 10.64
C SER A 47 -12.53 -8.63 9.18
N LEU A 48 -13.66 -8.42 8.51
CA LEU A 48 -13.86 -8.75 7.10
C LEU A 48 -13.56 -7.58 6.15
N ASN A 49 -13.80 -6.34 6.61
CA ASN A 49 -13.56 -5.12 5.86
C ASN A 49 -12.73 -4.16 6.72
N LEU A 50 -11.42 -4.12 6.45
CA LEU A 50 -10.46 -3.28 7.18
C LEU A 50 -10.83 -1.79 7.16
N GLU A 51 -11.53 -1.36 6.11
CA GLU A 51 -11.92 0.02 5.93
C GLU A 51 -13.19 0.08 5.09
N LYS A 52 -14.26 0.63 5.65
CA LYS A 52 -15.51 0.93 4.93
C LYS A 52 -15.93 2.35 5.23
N TRP A 53 -16.21 3.13 4.19
CA TRP A 53 -16.71 4.49 4.34
C TRP A 53 -18.07 4.65 3.68
N VAL A 54 -18.99 5.22 4.43
CA VAL A 54 -20.33 5.55 3.94
C VAL A 54 -20.62 7.01 4.23
N TRP A 55 -21.37 7.65 3.35
CA TRP A 55 -21.79 9.03 3.54
C TRP A 55 -23.26 9.21 3.17
N GLY A 56 -23.88 10.22 3.75
CA GLY A 56 -25.28 10.51 3.51
C GLY A 56 -25.78 11.63 4.41
N LYS A 57 -27.10 11.75 4.52
CA LYS A 57 -27.73 12.79 5.33
C LYS A 57 -28.09 12.24 6.70
N ILE A 58 -27.86 13.05 7.72
CA ILE A 58 -28.19 12.68 9.10
C ILE A 58 -29.72 12.54 9.23
N GLY A 59 -30.17 11.45 9.84
CA GLY A 59 -31.59 11.11 10.01
C GLY A 59 -32.23 10.36 8.84
N GLU A 60 -31.52 10.12 7.73
CA GLU A 60 -31.98 9.25 6.64
C GLU A 60 -31.30 7.87 6.73
N GLU A 61 -32.02 6.82 6.36
CA GLU A 61 -31.49 5.44 6.38
C GLU A 61 -30.55 5.15 5.19
N GLN A 62 -30.70 5.89 4.09
CA GLN A 62 -29.92 5.68 2.88
C GLN A 62 -28.54 6.33 3.00
N MET A 63 -27.51 5.49 3.01
CA MET A 63 -26.11 5.90 2.97
C MET A 63 -25.45 5.31 1.72
N ALA A 64 -24.65 6.10 1.03
CA ALA A 64 -23.88 5.66 -0.13
C ALA A 64 -22.46 5.28 0.30
N GLU A 65 -21.94 4.19 -0.24
CA GLU A 65 -20.53 3.82 -0.04
C GLU A 65 -19.60 4.74 -0.85
N VAL A 66 -18.47 5.09 -0.24
CA VAL A 66 -17.39 5.86 -0.86
C VAL A 66 -16.05 5.25 -0.49
N PHE A 67 -15.03 5.55 -1.30
CA PHE A 67 -13.67 5.06 -1.09
C PHE A 67 -12.73 6.22 -0.82
N LEU A 68 -12.01 6.14 0.29
CA LEU A 68 -10.95 7.08 0.64
C LEU A 68 -9.64 6.54 0.06
N TYR A 69 -9.20 7.10 -1.06
CA TYR A 69 -7.93 6.71 -1.67
C TYR A 69 -6.78 7.52 -1.08
N GLN A 70 -5.66 6.86 -0.83
CA GLN A 70 -4.43 7.54 -0.46
C GLN A 70 -3.99 8.50 -1.56
N ASN A 71 -3.46 9.65 -1.13
CA ASN A 71 -2.96 10.70 -2.01
C ASN A 71 -4.00 11.24 -3.02
N LYS A 72 -5.29 11.18 -2.67
CA LYS A 72 -6.37 11.72 -3.50
C LYS A 72 -7.39 12.48 -2.65
N PRO A 73 -7.85 13.65 -3.10
CA PRO A 73 -8.97 14.33 -2.47
C PRO A 73 -10.28 13.56 -2.72
N LEU A 74 -11.26 13.78 -1.84
CA LEU A 74 -12.63 13.28 -2.01
C LEU A 74 -13.55 14.44 -2.37
N ILE A 75 -14.37 14.26 -3.41
CA ILE A 75 -15.40 15.23 -3.80
C ILE A 75 -16.75 14.54 -3.69
N LEU A 76 -17.63 15.09 -2.85
CA LEU A 76 -18.97 14.59 -2.59
C LEU A 76 -19.99 15.57 -3.21
N SER A 77 -20.66 15.12 -4.25
CA SER A 77 -21.66 15.90 -4.98
C SER A 77 -22.99 15.90 -4.23
N VAL A 78 -23.52 17.09 -3.92
CA VAL A 78 -24.84 17.26 -3.32
C VAL A 78 -25.73 18.01 -4.30
N GLU A 79 -26.90 17.44 -4.62
CA GLU A 79 -27.82 18.01 -5.60
C GLU A 79 -28.24 19.43 -5.20
N GLY A 80 -28.15 20.36 -6.15
CA GLY A 80 -28.51 21.78 -5.95
C GLY A 80 -27.59 22.58 -5.03
N LEU A 81 -26.48 22.01 -4.56
CA LEU A 81 -25.55 22.65 -3.61
C LEU A 81 -24.10 22.57 -4.10
N ARG A 82 -23.20 23.33 -3.46
CA ARG A 82 -21.78 23.24 -3.76
C ARG A 82 -21.24 21.87 -3.31
N PRO A 83 -20.41 21.19 -4.11
CA PRO A 83 -19.77 19.95 -3.70
C PRO A 83 -18.97 20.13 -2.42
N ILE A 84 -19.00 19.12 -1.55
CA ILE A 84 -18.14 19.05 -0.37
C ILE A 84 -16.81 18.47 -0.82
N SER A 85 -15.71 19.14 -0.54
CA SER A 85 -14.36 18.69 -0.89
C SER A 85 -13.56 18.43 0.36
N LEU A 86 -12.97 17.25 0.44
CA LEU A 86 -11.94 16.89 1.42
C LEU A 86 -10.59 16.89 0.73
N SER A 87 -9.61 17.58 1.31
CA SER A 87 -8.25 17.58 0.78
C SER A 87 -7.59 16.21 0.94
N GLU A 88 -6.47 16.00 0.25
CA GLU A 88 -5.65 14.80 0.36
C GLU A 88 -5.21 14.55 1.81
N GLU A 89 -4.84 15.60 2.54
CA GLU A 89 -4.39 15.54 3.93
C GLU A 89 -5.53 15.13 4.86
N VAL A 90 -6.73 15.67 4.67
CA VAL A 90 -7.91 15.29 5.46
C VAL A 90 -8.27 13.83 5.20
N VAL A 91 -8.24 13.39 3.94
CA VAL A 91 -8.48 11.99 3.59
C VAL A 91 -7.45 11.10 4.30
N ALA A 92 -6.16 11.42 4.22
CA ALA A 92 -5.11 10.64 4.88
C ALA A 92 -5.30 10.58 6.42
N GLU A 93 -5.64 11.71 7.04
CA GLU A 93 -5.87 11.78 8.50
C GLU A 93 -7.09 10.96 8.93
N LEU A 94 -8.21 11.02 8.19
CA LEU A 94 -9.40 10.21 8.48
C LEU A 94 -9.10 8.71 8.44
N ARG A 95 -8.37 8.26 7.42
CA ARG A 95 -7.95 6.85 7.30
C ARG A 95 -7.07 6.44 8.46
N LYS A 96 -6.06 7.25 8.79
CA LYS A 96 -5.18 7.01 9.94
C LYS A 96 -5.95 6.93 11.25
N LEU A 97 -6.90 7.83 11.49
CA LEU A 97 -7.73 7.84 12.70
C LEU A 97 -8.58 6.56 12.83
N LEU A 98 -9.07 6.03 11.71
CA LEU A 98 -9.82 4.77 11.72
C LEU A 98 -8.91 3.56 11.96
N LEU A 99 -7.83 3.44 11.19
CA LEU A 99 -6.91 2.29 11.24
C LEU A 99 -6.11 2.26 12.55
N SER A 100 -5.84 3.41 13.18
CA SER A 100 -5.16 3.47 14.48
C SER A 100 -5.92 2.77 15.62
N GLN A 101 -7.20 2.43 15.39
CA GLN A 101 -8.07 1.73 16.33
C GLN A 101 -8.10 0.21 16.08
N THR A 102 -7.41 -0.28 15.05
CA THR A 102 -7.44 -1.68 14.61
C THR A 102 -6.03 -2.28 14.60
N GLU A 103 -5.96 -3.60 14.70
CA GLU A 103 -4.71 -4.33 14.51
C GLU A 103 -4.37 -4.43 13.00
N PRO A 104 -3.08 -4.46 12.64
CA PRO A 104 -2.66 -4.69 11.26
C PRO A 104 -3.25 -6.00 10.70
N PRO A 105 -3.66 -6.04 9.42
CA PRO A 105 -4.21 -7.23 8.80
C PRO A 105 -3.20 -8.39 8.72
N GLY A 106 -3.76 -9.60 8.69
CA GLY A 106 -3.03 -10.84 8.48
C GLY A 106 -2.50 -11.46 9.78
N GLU A 107 -2.17 -12.74 9.69
CA GLU A 107 -1.73 -13.54 10.82
C GLU A 107 -0.20 -13.51 10.96
N HIS A 108 0.28 -13.40 12.21
CA HIS A 108 1.71 -13.42 12.52
C HIS A 108 2.37 -14.75 12.12
N MET A 109 1.80 -15.87 12.54
CA MET A 109 2.43 -17.19 12.45
C MET A 109 2.80 -17.60 11.00
N PRO A 110 1.89 -17.51 10.00
CA PRO A 110 2.26 -17.80 8.62
C PRO A 110 3.32 -16.86 8.07
N ALA A 111 3.25 -15.57 8.41
CA ALA A 111 4.20 -14.57 7.92
C ALA A 111 5.61 -14.81 8.45
N VAL A 112 5.76 -15.06 9.76
CA VAL A 112 7.07 -15.30 10.39
C VAL A 112 7.69 -16.63 9.94
N LEU A 113 6.88 -17.68 9.69
CA LEU A 113 7.39 -18.95 9.15
C LEU A 113 7.99 -18.78 7.76
N ILE A 114 7.33 -18.00 6.90
CA ILE A 114 7.86 -17.69 5.58
C ILE A 114 9.13 -16.85 5.73
N LEU A 115 9.10 -15.81 6.56
CA LEU A 115 10.24 -14.93 6.80
C LEU A 115 11.45 -15.70 7.31
N LYS A 116 11.28 -16.59 8.30
CA LYS A 116 12.34 -17.44 8.87
C LYS A 116 13.05 -18.25 7.78
N GLY A 117 12.31 -18.76 6.79
CA GLY A 117 12.91 -19.47 5.63
C GLY A 117 13.69 -18.58 4.66
N LEU A 118 13.72 -17.26 4.87
CA LEU A 118 14.45 -16.28 4.07
C LEU A 118 15.62 -15.63 4.85
N LEU A 119 15.58 -15.68 6.18
CA LEU A 119 16.63 -15.12 7.04
C LEU A 119 17.94 -15.87 6.88
N ARG A 120 19.06 -15.15 7.05
CA ARG A 120 20.39 -15.73 7.12
C ARG A 120 20.62 -16.36 8.50
N ASN A 121 21.49 -17.38 8.56
CA ASN A 121 21.69 -18.27 9.70
C ASN A 121 21.70 -17.55 11.06
N GLU A 122 22.46 -16.47 11.23
CA GLU A 122 22.60 -15.78 12.52
C GLU A 122 21.27 -15.28 13.13
N MET A 123 20.32 -14.77 12.33
CA MET A 123 18.99 -14.41 12.83
C MET A 123 18.06 -15.62 12.96
N ALA A 124 18.21 -16.60 12.06
CA ALA A 124 17.39 -17.81 12.07
C ALA A 124 17.67 -18.70 13.30
N ASP A 125 18.92 -18.71 13.78
CA ASP A 125 19.40 -19.50 14.91
C ASP A 125 18.83 -19.01 16.25
N VAL A 126 18.49 -17.72 16.35
CA VAL A 126 17.86 -17.11 17.53
C VAL A 126 16.37 -17.48 17.65
N ILE A 127 15.73 -17.87 16.54
CA ILE A 127 14.29 -18.13 16.47
C ILE A 127 13.99 -19.61 16.77
N THR A 128 13.63 -19.88 18.02
CA THR A 128 13.10 -21.17 18.51
C THR A 128 11.59 -21.31 18.23
N GLU A 129 10.99 -22.49 18.43
CA GLU A 129 9.54 -22.67 18.29
C GLU A 129 8.72 -21.83 19.28
N GLU A 130 9.27 -21.57 20.47
CA GLU A 130 8.62 -20.77 21.51
C GLU A 130 8.66 -19.27 21.17
N THR A 131 9.82 -18.76 20.78
CA THR A 131 10.01 -17.34 20.40
C THR A 131 9.32 -16.99 19.09
N LEU A 132 9.10 -17.95 18.19
CA LEU A 132 8.38 -17.75 16.93
C LEU A 132 6.90 -17.41 17.13
N LYS A 133 6.31 -17.71 18.31
CA LYS A 133 4.93 -17.34 18.65
C LYS A 133 4.83 -15.95 19.27
N ASP A 134 5.94 -15.42 19.78
CA ASP A 134 5.99 -14.10 20.41
C ASP A 134 6.21 -13.05 19.32
N GLU A 135 5.10 -12.48 18.85
CA GLU A 135 5.13 -11.43 17.84
C GLU A 135 5.97 -10.22 18.27
N GLN A 136 5.91 -9.82 19.54
CA GLN A 136 6.65 -8.66 20.01
C GLN A 136 8.15 -8.92 19.98
N PHE A 137 8.58 -10.11 20.43
CA PHE A 137 9.98 -10.53 20.32
C PHE A 137 10.48 -10.50 18.87
N ILE A 138 9.69 -11.02 17.92
CA ILE A 138 10.06 -11.01 16.50
C ILE A 138 10.16 -9.59 15.96
N LEU A 139 9.20 -8.72 16.31
CA LEU A 139 9.24 -7.31 15.91
C LEU A 139 10.48 -6.60 16.45
N ASP A 140 10.84 -6.84 17.71
CA ASP A 140 12.03 -6.25 18.32
C ASP A 140 13.33 -6.79 17.69
N LEU A 141 13.35 -8.07 17.32
CA LEU A 141 14.48 -8.71 16.63
C LEU A 141 14.74 -8.10 15.25
N ILE A 142 13.67 -7.89 14.46
CA ILE A 142 13.79 -7.39 13.08
C ILE A 142 13.85 -5.86 12.99
N GLU A 143 13.66 -5.15 14.10
CA GLU A 143 13.57 -3.67 14.13
C GLU A 143 14.76 -2.98 13.47
N ARG A 144 15.96 -3.58 13.58
CA ARG A 144 17.21 -3.02 13.07
C ARG A 144 17.46 -3.31 11.58
N ASP A 145 16.76 -4.26 10.99
CA ASP A 145 16.89 -4.62 9.58
C ASP A 145 15.64 -4.19 8.83
N LEU A 146 15.72 -3.01 8.19
CA LEU A 146 14.61 -2.40 7.48
C LEU A 146 14.04 -3.32 6.40
N SER A 147 14.89 -4.03 5.65
CA SER A 147 14.43 -4.89 4.56
C SER A 147 13.69 -6.12 5.10
N VAL A 148 14.16 -6.70 6.20
CA VAL A 148 13.48 -7.81 6.88
C VAL A 148 12.15 -7.34 7.47
N LYS A 149 12.12 -6.16 8.11
CA LYS A 149 10.90 -5.56 8.66
C LYS A 149 9.86 -5.27 7.57
N GLN A 150 10.28 -4.68 6.45
CA GLN A 150 9.42 -4.48 5.27
C GLN A 150 8.89 -5.82 4.75
N ALA A 151 9.75 -6.83 4.61
CA ALA A 151 9.34 -8.14 4.12
C ALA A 151 8.34 -8.83 5.06
N TYR A 152 8.51 -8.73 6.38
CA TYR A 152 7.54 -9.24 7.36
C TYR A 152 6.14 -8.68 7.12
N TRP A 153 6.02 -7.35 7.03
CA TRP A 153 4.74 -6.69 6.81
C TRP A 153 4.18 -6.95 5.41
N GLY A 154 5.03 -6.92 4.39
CA GLY A 154 4.66 -7.26 3.01
C GLY A 154 4.06 -8.66 2.91
N ILE A 155 4.72 -9.67 3.47
CA ILE A 155 4.24 -11.05 3.47
C ILE A 155 2.91 -11.14 4.23
N ARG A 156 2.82 -10.52 5.41
CA ARG A 156 1.61 -10.57 6.25
C ARG A 156 0.39 -9.98 5.53
N PHE A 157 0.54 -8.80 4.92
CA PHE A 157 -0.53 -8.13 4.17
C PHE A 157 -0.89 -8.90 2.89
N ALA A 158 0.10 -9.43 2.17
CA ALA A 158 -0.14 -10.26 0.98
C ALA A 158 -0.94 -11.52 1.33
N LEU A 159 -0.61 -12.20 2.44
CA LEU A 159 -1.37 -13.35 2.93
C LEU A 159 -2.79 -12.99 3.33
N ALA A 160 -3.00 -11.85 4.01
CA ALA A 160 -4.33 -11.36 4.37
C ALA A 160 -5.23 -11.16 3.14
N ARG A 161 -4.62 -10.80 2.00
CA ARG A 161 -5.29 -10.60 0.70
C ARG A 161 -5.37 -11.87 -0.16
N ASN A 162 -4.85 -13.00 0.33
CA ASN A 162 -4.66 -14.24 -0.43
C ASN A 162 -3.81 -14.05 -1.72
N ASP A 163 -2.92 -13.05 -1.74
CA ASP A 163 -2.03 -12.78 -2.88
C ASP A 163 -0.69 -13.51 -2.73
N TYR A 164 -0.71 -14.81 -3.04
CA TYR A 164 0.50 -15.63 -3.03
C TYR A 164 1.52 -15.21 -4.11
N THR A 165 1.10 -14.47 -5.14
CA THR A 165 2.02 -13.95 -6.15
C THR A 165 2.88 -12.83 -5.59
N SER A 166 2.28 -11.95 -4.78
CA SER A 166 3.03 -10.92 -4.04
C SER A 166 3.97 -11.56 -3.02
N VAL A 167 3.54 -12.59 -2.28
CA VAL A 167 4.45 -13.35 -1.39
C VAL A 167 5.65 -13.89 -2.16
N ALA A 168 5.46 -14.45 -3.35
CA ALA A 168 6.55 -14.95 -4.18
C ALA A 168 7.52 -13.84 -4.65
N ARG A 169 6.99 -12.67 -5.02
CA ARG A 169 7.78 -11.49 -5.41
C ARG A 169 8.61 -10.95 -4.24
N ILE A 170 8.00 -10.81 -3.06
CA ILE A 170 8.69 -10.35 -1.83
C ILE A 170 9.81 -11.34 -1.44
N LYS A 171 9.55 -12.66 -1.55
CA LYS A 171 10.60 -13.68 -1.35
C LYS A 171 11.73 -13.54 -2.36
N ALA A 172 11.42 -13.28 -3.63
CA ALA A 172 12.43 -13.07 -4.66
C ALA A 172 13.28 -11.83 -4.37
N TRP A 173 12.67 -10.74 -3.94
CA TRP A 173 13.38 -9.54 -3.51
C TRP A 173 14.32 -9.82 -2.33
N LEU A 174 13.80 -10.36 -1.23
CA LEU A 174 14.60 -10.51 0.00
C LEU A 174 15.77 -11.49 -0.20
N LYS A 175 15.56 -12.58 -0.96
CA LYS A 175 16.65 -13.54 -1.29
C LYS A 175 17.69 -12.95 -2.23
N SER A 176 17.24 -12.28 -3.29
CA SER A 176 18.12 -11.94 -4.40
C SER A 176 18.85 -10.62 -4.19
N VAL A 177 18.32 -9.70 -3.38
CA VAL A 177 18.81 -8.32 -3.34
C VAL A 177 18.62 -7.56 -2.03
N GLY A 178 17.63 -7.88 -1.21
CA GLY A 178 17.46 -7.32 0.15
C GLY A 178 17.71 -5.81 0.23
N SER A 179 18.69 -5.41 1.06
CA SER A 179 19.01 -4.02 1.40
C SER A 179 19.50 -3.13 0.26
N LEU A 180 19.80 -3.67 -0.93
CA LEU A 180 20.32 -2.89 -2.06
C LEU A 180 19.36 -1.79 -2.54
N PHE A 181 18.06 -1.93 -2.30
CA PHE A 181 17.05 -0.97 -2.75
C PHE A 181 16.90 0.24 -1.82
N ASP A 182 17.34 0.12 -0.56
CA ASP A 182 17.16 1.15 0.46
C ASP A 182 18.26 2.23 0.42
N GLU A 183 19.37 1.99 -0.28
CA GLU A 183 20.55 2.87 -0.34
C GLU A 183 20.46 3.96 -1.44
N VAL A 184 19.30 4.10 -2.09
CA VAL A 184 19.22 4.79 -3.38
C VAL A 184 18.39 6.09 -3.33
N ALA A 185 19.04 7.22 -3.66
CA ALA A 185 18.40 8.53 -3.70
C ALA A 185 17.27 8.67 -4.75
N GLN A 186 17.44 8.04 -5.92
CA GLN A 186 16.40 7.96 -6.95
C GLN A 186 15.87 6.53 -7.00
N GLY A 187 14.73 6.29 -6.36
CA GLY A 187 14.20 4.95 -6.15
C GLY A 187 13.85 4.20 -7.43
N VAL A 188 13.55 2.91 -7.25
CA VAL A 188 12.91 2.09 -8.28
C VAL A 188 11.48 2.54 -8.49
N HIS A 189 11.05 2.62 -9.74
CA HIS A 189 9.69 2.99 -10.09
C HIS A 189 9.07 1.95 -11.01
N LEU A 190 7.79 1.67 -10.77
CA LEU A 190 7.05 0.69 -11.54
C LEU A 190 5.67 1.25 -11.87
N TRP A 191 5.32 1.17 -13.15
CA TRP A 191 4.04 1.61 -13.68
C TRP A 191 3.37 0.50 -14.47
N PHE A 192 2.06 0.57 -14.57
CA PHE A 192 1.25 -0.42 -15.26
C PHE A 192 0.40 0.26 -16.34
N SER A 193 0.23 -0.39 -17.48
CA SER A 193 -0.71 0.07 -18.50
C SER A 193 -1.47 -1.10 -19.14
N LEU A 194 -2.78 -0.92 -19.31
CA LEU A 194 -3.62 -1.81 -20.11
C LEU A 194 -3.49 -1.50 -21.61
N THR A 195 -3.19 -0.24 -21.92
CA THR A 195 -2.90 0.24 -23.27
C THR A 195 -1.43 0.12 -23.61
N ASP A 196 -1.08 0.41 -24.86
CA ASP A 196 0.30 0.39 -25.34
C ASP A 196 1.18 1.35 -24.56
N LEU A 197 0.68 2.52 -24.17
CA LEU A 197 1.45 3.51 -23.41
C LEU A 197 0.91 3.70 -21.98
N PRO A 198 1.77 4.16 -21.05
CA PRO A 198 1.36 4.64 -19.73
C PRO A 198 0.38 5.81 -19.80
N GLY A 199 -0.26 6.11 -18.66
CA GLY A 199 -1.11 7.29 -18.53
C GLY A 199 -0.34 8.60 -18.62
N ARG A 200 -1.05 9.73 -18.74
CA ARG A 200 -0.44 11.05 -18.96
C ARG A 200 0.50 11.48 -17.83
N LYS A 201 0.17 11.13 -16.58
CA LYS A 201 1.01 11.44 -15.42
C LYS A 201 2.31 10.64 -15.47
N GLU A 202 2.19 9.35 -15.75
CA GLU A 202 3.31 8.42 -15.85
C GLU A 202 4.23 8.76 -17.03
N LEU A 203 3.67 9.24 -18.14
CA LEU A 203 4.46 9.77 -19.27
C LEU A 203 5.32 10.97 -18.87
N ALA A 204 4.76 11.92 -18.11
CA ALA A 204 5.52 13.05 -17.61
C ALA A 204 6.65 12.62 -16.66
N ASP A 205 6.40 11.63 -15.80
CA ASP A 205 7.43 11.04 -14.93
C ASP A 205 8.55 10.37 -15.75
N LEU A 206 8.21 9.63 -16.81
CA LEU A 206 9.18 8.99 -17.70
C LEU A 206 9.99 10.00 -18.52
N GLU A 207 9.38 11.09 -18.98
CA GLU A 207 10.07 12.19 -19.65
C GLU A 207 11.07 12.87 -18.73
N ASN A 208 10.71 13.08 -17.45
CA ASN A 208 11.64 13.58 -16.42
C ASN A 208 12.84 12.63 -16.21
N LEU A 209 12.62 11.32 -16.44
CA LEU A 209 13.66 10.29 -16.43
C LEU A 209 14.39 10.18 -17.78
N SER A 210 14.23 11.15 -18.70
CA SER A 210 14.88 11.16 -20.02
C SER A 210 14.45 10.01 -20.94
N PHE A 211 13.22 9.51 -20.81
CA PHE A 211 12.59 8.59 -21.76
C PHE A 211 11.48 9.32 -22.51
N THR A 212 11.66 9.49 -23.83
CA THR A 212 10.71 10.25 -24.66
C THR A 212 9.51 9.39 -25.08
N LEU A 213 8.43 10.03 -25.52
CA LEU A 213 7.29 9.31 -26.11
C LEU A 213 7.71 8.39 -27.28
N ASP A 214 8.62 8.87 -28.13
CA ASP A 214 9.15 8.10 -29.28
C ASP A 214 9.91 6.85 -28.81
N ASP A 215 10.67 6.96 -27.71
CA ASP A 215 11.35 5.82 -27.09
C ASP A 215 10.35 4.75 -26.64
N LEU A 216 9.26 5.14 -25.98
CA LEU A 216 8.22 4.22 -25.50
C LEU A 216 7.46 3.55 -26.65
N GLN A 217 7.14 4.31 -27.71
CA GLN A 217 6.54 3.77 -28.92
C GLN A 217 7.45 2.75 -29.60
N ARG A 218 8.75 3.07 -29.71
CA ARG A 218 9.76 2.15 -30.25
C ARG A 218 9.83 0.88 -29.41
N MET A 219 9.86 0.96 -28.07
CA MET A 219 9.86 -0.21 -27.19
C MET A 219 8.64 -1.10 -27.44
N ASN A 220 7.43 -0.51 -27.54
CA ASN A 220 6.20 -1.26 -27.79
C ASN A 220 6.18 -1.98 -29.14
N SER A 221 6.73 -1.36 -30.19
CA SER A 221 6.76 -1.94 -31.53
C SER A 221 7.62 -3.22 -31.64
N GLN A 222 8.52 -3.46 -30.68
CA GLN A 222 9.32 -4.68 -30.68
C GLN A 222 8.44 -5.88 -30.37
N ARG A 223 8.70 -7.03 -31.00
CA ARG A 223 7.93 -8.26 -30.76
C ARG A 223 8.44 -9.08 -29.57
N SER A 224 9.72 -8.96 -29.24
CA SER A 224 10.32 -9.65 -28.10
C SER A 224 9.97 -8.96 -26.80
N ARG A 225 9.63 -9.74 -25.77
CA ARG A 225 9.43 -9.26 -24.39
C ARG A 225 10.28 -10.09 -23.43
N PRO A 226 10.91 -9.49 -22.41
CA PRO A 226 10.92 -8.05 -22.10
C PRO A 226 11.83 -7.23 -23.04
N VAL A 227 11.58 -5.92 -23.15
CA VAL A 227 12.41 -4.94 -23.86
C VAL A 227 13.13 -4.08 -22.82
N VAL A 228 14.38 -3.74 -23.10
CA VAL A 228 15.18 -2.87 -22.23
C VAL A 228 15.68 -1.69 -23.05
N LEU A 229 15.57 -0.50 -22.49
CA LEU A 229 16.10 0.73 -23.05
C LEU A 229 16.96 1.45 -22.02
N PHE A 230 18.12 1.91 -22.47
CA PHE A 230 19.05 2.68 -21.66
C PHE A 230 18.87 4.19 -21.91
N SER A 231 18.98 4.98 -20.84
CA SER A 231 19.14 6.43 -20.90
C SER A 231 20.19 6.87 -19.87
N ARG A 232 20.54 8.16 -19.87
CA ARG A 232 21.50 8.74 -18.90
C ARG A 232 21.06 8.60 -17.43
N SER A 233 19.76 8.46 -17.16
CA SER A 233 19.22 8.34 -15.80
C SER A 233 19.25 6.88 -15.31
N GLY A 234 19.08 5.92 -16.22
CA GLY A 234 19.04 4.50 -15.89
C GLY A 234 18.48 3.65 -17.02
N TYR A 235 17.82 2.55 -16.64
CA TYR A 235 17.26 1.58 -17.55
C TYR A 235 15.74 1.53 -17.40
N LEU A 236 15.03 1.56 -18.51
CA LEU A 236 13.61 1.30 -18.59
C LEU A 236 13.37 -0.09 -19.17
N VAL A 237 12.60 -0.90 -18.46
CA VAL A 237 12.22 -2.25 -18.85
C VAL A 237 10.72 -2.27 -19.14
N LEU A 238 10.36 -2.77 -20.31
CA LEU A 238 8.98 -3.07 -20.68
C LEU A 238 8.79 -4.59 -20.67
N SER A 239 7.87 -5.07 -19.85
CA SER A 239 7.44 -6.47 -19.83
C SER A 239 5.94 -6.57 -19.98
N GLU A 240 5.47 -7.75 -20.36
CA GLU A 240 4.06 -8.08 -20.47
C GLU A 240 3.76 -9.21 -19.50
N GLN A 241 2.59 -9.13 -18.86
CA GLN A 241 2.06 -10.20 -18.02
C GLN A 241 0.59 -10.43 -18.36
N SER A 242 0.23 -11.69 -18.56
CA SER A 242 -1.15 -12.12 -18.76
C SER A 242 -1.78 -12.44 -17.40
N PHE A 243 -3.04 -12.09 -17.21
CA PHE A 243 -3.79 -12.64 -16.10
C PHE A 243 -4.08 -14.11 -16.40
N GLU A 244 -3.79 -14.98 -15.44
CA GLU A 244 -4.20 -16.38 -15.52
C GLU A 244 -5.73 -16.40 -15.68
N LYS A 245 -6.22 -16.79 -16.87
CA LYS A 245 -7.62 -16.85 -17.33
C LYS A 245 -8.16 -15.67 -18.15
N SER A 246 -7.36 -14.68 -18.57
CA SER A 246 -7.81 -13.69 -19.56
C SER A 246 -6.82 -13.52 -20.71
N GLU A 247 -7.34 -13.14 -21.88
CA GLU A 247 -6.53 -12.67 -23.01
C GLU A 247 -5.96 -11.27 -22.75
N THR A 248 -6.36 -10.62 -21.65
CA THR A 248 -5.90 -9.29 -21.29
C THR A 248 -4.46 -9.37 -20.79
N VAL A 249 -3.56 -8.83 -21.59
CA VAL A 249 -2.16 -8.58 -21.24
C VAL A 249 -2.07 -7.17 -20.68
N PHE A 250 -1.43 -7.01 -19.52
CA PHE A 250 -1.03 -5.70 -19.04
C PHE A 250 0.49 -5.55 -19.13
N ARG A 251 0.91 -4.31 -19.37
CA ARG A 251 2.31 -3.93 -19.50
C ARG A 251 2.84 -3.45 -18.17
N ILE A 252 4.07 -3.85 -17.89
CA ILE A 252 4.85 -3.46 -16.73
C ILE A 252 6.00 -2.61 -17.24
N TRP A 253 6.07 -1.38 -16.76
CA TRP A 253 7.14 -0.43 -17.02
C TRP A 253 7.96 -0.31 -15.75
N LEU A 254 9.21 -0.77 -15.77
CA LEU A 254 10.11 -0.73 -14.62
C LEU A 254 11.30 0.15 -14.94
N TYR A 255 11.47 1.22 -14.16
CA TYR A 255 12.69 2.02 -14.17
C TYR A 255 13.64 1.58 -13.06
N LEU A 256 14.90 1.39 -13.43
CA LEU A 256 16.00 1.08 -12.54
C LEU A 256 17.15 2.07 -12.74
N PRO A 257 17.63 2.73 -11.68
CA PRO A 257 18.85 3.52 -11.75
C PRO A 257 20.06 2.70 -12.19
N LEU A 258 21.06 3.36 -12.79
CA LEU A 258 22.29 2.74 -13.29
C LEU A 258 23.00 1.82 -12.26
N HIS A 259 23.23 2.30 -11.04
CA HIS A 259 23.94 1.52 -10.02
C HIS A 259 23.17 0.24 -9.67
N LEU A 260 21.85 0.33 -9.51
CA LEU A 260 21.02 -0.81 -9.17
C LEU A 260 20.94 -1.81 -10.33
N TRP A 261 20.82 -1.32 -11.57
CA TRP A 261 20.94 -2.18 -12.75
C TRP A 261 22.26 -2.94 -12.78
N ASN A 262 23.39 -2.26 -12.54
CA ASN A 262 24.70 -2.90 -12.52
C ASN A 262 24.83 -3.94 -11.40
N GLU A 263 24.33 -3.66 -10.20
CA GLU A 263 24.29 -4.65 -9.11
C GLU A 263 23.45 -5.88 -9.49
N LEU A 264 22.24 -5.66 -9.98
CA LEU A 264 21.27 -6.70 -10.30
C LEU A 264 21.68 -7.55 -11.50
N ARG A 265 21.95 -6.89 -12.62
CA ARG A 265 22.16 -7.53 -13.92
C ARG A 265 23.61 -7.92 -14.12
N GLU A 266 24.55 -7.03 -13.79
CA GLU A 266 25.96 -7.24 -14.12
C GLU A 266 26.70 -8.01 -13.02
N LYS A 267 26.47 -7.73 -11.75
CA LYS A 267 27.15 -8.43 -10.65
C LYS A 267 26.42 -9.71 -10.24
N ARG A 268 25.12 -9.62 -9.94
CA ARG A 268 24.31 -10.77 -9.49
C ARG A 268 23.76 -11.65 -10.61
N LYS A 269 23.92 -11.22 -11.87
CA LYS A 269 23.52 -11.98 -13.07
C LYS A 269 22.04 -12.39 -13.10
N LEU A 270 21.18 -11.62 -12.43
CA LEU A 270 19.74 -11.87 -12.45
C LEU A 270 19.18 -11.72 -13.88
N SER A 271 18.21 -12.55 -14.22
CA SER A 271 17.42 -12.39 -15.43
C SER A 271 16.49 -11.17 -15.31
N ILE A 272 16.05 -10.62 -16.45
CA ILE A 272 15.16 -9.45 -16.45
C ILE A 272 13.84 -9.77 -15.71
N ARG A 273 13.34 -10.99 -15.81
CA ARG A 273 12.13 -11.42 -15.07
C ARG A 273 12.34 -11.45 -13.57
N GLU A 274 13.50 -11.92 -13.10
CA GLU A 274 13.85 -11.90 -11.67
C GLU A 274 14.00 -10.47 -11.17
N ILE A 275 14.60 -9.59 -11.97
CA ILE A 275 14.72 -8.17 -11.68
C ILE A 275 13.35 -7.51 -11.51
N ILE A 276 12.41 -7.78 -12.42
CA ILE A 276 11.04 -7.27 -12.33
C ILE A 276 10.36 -7.80 -11.07
N SER A 277 10.43 -9.11 -10.84
CA SER A 277 9.82 -9.77 -9.68
C SER A 277 10.34 -9.20 -8.36
N ALA A 278 11.66 -9.05 -8.22
CA ALA A 278 12.30 -8.49 -7.03
C ALA A 278 11.97 -6.99 -6.86
N SER A 279 12.00 -6.22 -7.93
CA SER A 279 11.69 -4.78 -7.87
C SER A 279 10.25 -4.53 -7.43
N TRP A 280 9.31 -5.31 -7.97
CA TRP A 280 7.92 -5.24 -7.60
C TRP A 280 7.70 -5.72 -6.15
N GLY A 281 8.32 -6.85 -5.75
CA GLY A 281 8.25 -7.33 -4.38
C GLY A 281 8.78 -6.32 -3.34
N TYR A 282 9.85 -5.59 -3.66
CA TYR A 282 10.34 -4.49 -2.83
C TYR A 282 9.29 -3.40 -2.65
N LEU A 283 8.70 -2.92 -3.75
CA LEU A 283 7.70 -1.85 -3.71
C LEU A 283 6.45 -2.28 -2.93
N GLU A 284 6.01 -3.52 -3.06
CA GLU A 284 4.91 -4.09 -2.28
C GLU A 284 5.23 -4.15 -0.78
N ALA A 285 6.43 -4.62 -0.42
CA ALA A 285 6.86 -4.69 0.97
C ALA A 285 7.02 -3.30 1.61
N LYS A 286 7.57 -2.34 0.84
CA LYS A 286 7.69 -0.95 1.25
C LYS A 286 6.33 -0.31 1.47
N GLU A 287 5.38 -0.52 0.56
CA GLU A 287 4.03 0.01 0.71
C GLU A 287 3.31 -0.62 1.91
N ALA A 288 3.42 -1.93 2.11
CA ALA A 288 2.85 -2.61 3.26
C ALA A 288 3.41 -2.08 4.59
N MET A 289 4.70 -1.74 4.65
CA MET A 289 5.28 -1.10 5.83
C MET A 289 4.68 0.29 6.09
N ARG A 290 4.51 1.12 5.05
CA ARG A 290 3.84 2.42 5.19
C ARG A 290 2.38 2.29 5.60
N GLU A 291 1.68 1.31 5.06
CA GLU A 291 0.28 1.02 5.39
C GLU A 291 0.17 0.56 6.85
N MET A 292 1.09 -0.31 7.31
CA MET A 292 1.14 -0.77 8.70
C MET A 292 1.30 0.37 9.72
N GLU A 293 2.05 1.43 9.38
CA GLU A 293 2.23 2.59 10.26
C GLU A 293 0.92 3.34 10.57
N LEU A 294 -0.15 3.09 9.80
CA LEU A 294 -1.48 3.65 10.05
C LEU A 294 -2.23 2.91 11.17
N TYR A 295 -1.84 1.66 11.45
CA TYR A 295 -2.56 0.79 12.38
C TYR A 295 -2.14 1.02 13.82
N GLY A 296 -3.04 0.69 14.74
CA GLY A 296 -2.77 0.72 16.17
C GLY A 296 -1.84 -0.42 16.59
N LYS A 297 -1.07 -0.20 17.66
CA LYS A 297 -0.48 -1.32 18.39
C LYS A 297 -1.58 -2.02 19.18
N ARG A 298 -1.49 -3.35 19.29
CA ARG A 298 -2.39 -4.20 20.08
C ARG A 298 -2.82 -3.48 21.34
N ARG A 299 -4.10 -3.12 21.45
CA ARG A 299 -4.64 -2.73 22.75
C ARG A 299 -4.65 -4.01 23.56
N GLU A 300 -3.89 -4.06 24.66
CA GLU A 300 -4.23 -5.00 25.72
C GLU A 300 -5.73 -4.84 25.94
N THR A 301 -6.48 -5.91 25.67
CA THR A 301 -7.91 -5.95 25.93
C THR A 301 -8.10 -5.60 27.39
N THR A 302 -8.42 -4.35 27.68
CA THR A 302 -9.13 -4.00 28.90
C THR A 302 -10.45 -4.76 28.80
N THR A 303 -10.46 -5.92 29.43
CA THR A 303 -11.67 -6.63 29.84
C THR A 303 -12.54 -5.59 30.52
N TYR A 304 -13.60 -5.15 29.83
CA TYR A 304 -14.67 -4.45 30.52
C TYR A 304 -15.29 -5.47 31.48
N PRO A 305 -15.32 -5.20 32.79
CA PRO A 305 -16.17 -5.98 33.68
C PRO A 305 -17.61 -5.77 33.23
N HIS A 306 -18.31 -6.88 32.99
CA HIS A 306 -19.74 -6.93 32.75
C HIS A 306 -20.55 -6.21 33.84
#